data_AF-A0A8T1RW98-F1
#
_entry.id   AF-A0A8T1RW98-F1
#
_cell.length_a   1.000
_cell.length_b   1.000
_cell.length_c   1.000
_cell.angle_alpha   90.00
_cell.angle_beta   90.00
_cell.angle_gamma   90.00
#
_symmetry.space_group_name_H-M   'P 1'
#
loop_
_entity.id
_entity.type
_entity.pdbx_description
1 polymer ?
#
loop_
_entity_poly.entity_id
_entity_poly.type
_entity_poly.pdbx_seq_one_letter_code
_entity_poly.pdbx_strand_id
1 'polypeptide(L)'
;QCAMALARQQAALRILLKESSYPANEIRMKVGVEDAMCSTNITIRVLAHMTIGTLRQQVFQDYGFHPSVQRWVIGQCLCVDDRTIGSYGIRKDGDTAFLYLLSAKRANLSEQRCEEDQALAMLPPAPSLPDSSGADEKRKYNTLPNMALKKAWVADNSGKMNIGEISRQLGMLQLTNPLPSQSKAPPAAAAPPSPVQTGWSCAKCTYINKPTRPGCEMCSTDRPAEYVVPGSYRPDETELWRMQQEEKGILQYQQEKGRREDGSATHYTRSPGSLDDFIHLS
;
A
#
# COMPACT_ATOMS: atom_id res chain seq x y z
N GLN A 1 26.08 14.74 -24.76
CA GLN A 1 27.21 14.59 -23.81
C GLN A 1 26.74 14.63 -22.35
N CYS A 2 25.78 15.48 -21.94
CA CYS A 2 25.26 15.52 -20.55
C CYS A 2 24.59 14.22 -20.07
N ALA A 3 23.80 13.53 -20.91
CA ALA A 3 23.12 12.29 -20.52
C ALA A 3 24.10 11.17 -20.11
N MET A 4 25.23 11.02 -20.81
CA MET A 4 26.27 10.03 -20.46
C MET A 4 26.97 10.37 -19.14
N ALA A 5 27.18 11.65 -18.83
CA ALA A 5 27.76 12.09 -17.57
C ALA A 5 26.82 11.83 -16.40
N LEU A 6 25.53 12.16 -16.56
CA LEU A 6 24.49 11.87 -15.56
C LEU A 6 24.34 10.36 -15.31
N ALA A 7 24.41 9.54 -16.36
CA ALA A 7 24.38 8.09 -16.25
C ALA A 7 25.59 7.54 -15.48
N ARG A 8 26.80 8.04 -15.74
CA ARG A 8 28.02 7.66 -14.97
C ARG A 8 27.94 8.04 -13.50
N GLN A 9 27.24 9.13 -13.18
CA GLN A 9 27.03 9.59 -11.81
C GLN A 9 25.85 8.93 -11.10
N GLN A 10 25.13 8.00 -11.75
CA GLN A 10 23.91 7.38 -11.22
C GLN A 10 22.90 8.42 -10.73
N ALA A 11 22.81 9.55 -11.43
CA ALA A 11 21.93 10.64 -11.03
C ALA A 11 20.47 10.18 -11.05
N ALA A 12 19.76 10.34 -9.92
CA ALA A 12 18.35 10.03 -9.84
C ALA A 12 17.55 11.00 -10.73
N LEU A 13 16.80 10.46 -11.69
CA LEU A 13 15.96 11.23 -12.60
C LEU A 13 14.49 10.91 -12.37
N ARG A 14 13.64 11.94 -12.42
CA ARG A 14 12.17 11.79 -12.35
C ARG A 14 11.56 12.38 -13.60
N ILE A 15 10.88 11.54 -14.38
CA ILE A 15 10.12 11.96 -15.56
C ILE A 15 8.70 12.25 -15.09
N LEU A 16 8.27 13.50 -15.25
CA LEU A 16 6.91 13.94 -14.96
C LEU A 16 6.28 14.42 -16.27
N LEU A 17 5.11 13.88 -16.60
CA LEU A 17 4.30 14.46 -17.67
C LEU A 17 3.62 15.73 -17.15
N LYS A 18 3.53 16.73 -18.02
CA LYS A 18 2.74 17.92 -17.73
C LYS A 18 1.25 17.56 -17.72
N GLU A 19 0.47 18.21 -16.87
CA GLU A 19 -0.98 17.99 -16.76
C GLU A 19 -1.71 18.16 -18.12
N SER A 20 -1.29 19.15 -18.91
CA SER A 20 -1.82 19.40 -20.27
C SER A 20 -1.53 18.28 -21.28
N SER A 21 -0.67 17.31 -20.93
CA SER A 21 -0.41 16.12 -21.75
C SER A 21 -1.43 15.01 -21.51
N TYR A 22 -2.28 15.14 -20.49
CA TYR A 22 -3.37 14.20 -20.21
C TYR A 22 -4.67 14.67 -20.86
N PRO A 23 -5.54 13.75 -21.32
CA PRO A 23 -6.89 14.11 -21.71
C PRO A 23 -7.65 14.68 -20.51
N ALA A 24 -8.41 15.76 -20.73
CA ALA A 24 -9.21 16.43 -19.69
C ALA A 24 -10.47 15.65 -19.28
N ASN A 25 -10.77 14.56 -19.99
CA ASN A 25 -11.98 13.78 -19.78
C ASN A 25 -11.83 12.91 -18.54
N GLU A 26 -12.93 12.76 -17.79
CA GLU A 26 -13.01 11.73 -16.76
C GLU A 26 -13.05 10.33 -17.37
N ILE A 27 -12.39 9.41 -16.67
CA ILE A 27 -12.28 8.00 -17.03
C ILE A 27 -13.09 7.19 -16.01
N ARG A 28 -13.94 6.30 -16.50
CA ARG A 28 -14.63 5.28 -15.69
C ARG A 28 -13.72 4.07 -15.53
N MET A 29 -12.94 4.08 -14.45
CA MET A 29 -12.02 3.00 -14.09
C MET A 29 -12.77 1.89 -13.35
N LYS A 30 -12.54 0.63 -13.74
CA LYS A 30 -13.07 -0.54 -13.03
C LYS A 30 -12.12 -0.94 -11.91
N VAL A 31 -12.62 -1.13 -10.69
CA VAL A 31 -11.79 -1.47 -9.54
C VAL A 31 -12.27 -2.78 -8.92
N GLY A 32 -11.40 -3.80 -8.93
CA GLY A 32 -11.58 -5.00 -8.11
C GLY A 32 -11.14 -4.72 -6.69
N VAL A 33 -12.06 -4.79 -5.73
CA VAL A 33 -11.78 -4.59 -4.30
C VAL A 33 -11.74 -5.96 -3.62
N GLU A 34 -10.62 -6.26 -2.97
CA GLU A 34 -10.39 -7.54 -2.30
C GLU A 34 -9.97 -7.31 -0.85
N ASP A 35 -10.56 -8.06 0.08
CA ASP A 35 -10.09 -8.19 1.46
C ASP A 35 -9.70 -9.65 1.76
N ALA A 36 -9.55 -10.01 3.03
CA ALA A 36 -9.19 -11.38 3.42
C ALA A 36 -10.31 -12.41 3.21
N MET A 37 -11.55 -11.98 2.99
CA MET A 37 -12.77 -12.79 3.05
C MET A 37 -13.56 -12.77 1.75
N CYS A 38 -13.59 -11.65 1.03
CA CYS A 38 -14.42 -11.47 -0.16
C CYS A 38 -13.79 -10.55 -1.21
N SER A 39 -14.37 -10.60 -2.41
CA SER A 39 -13.99 -9.79 -3.56
C SER A 39 -15.24 -9.16 -4.17
N THR A 40 -15.18 -7.89 -4.56
CA THR A 40 -16.26 -7.18 -5.26
C THR A 40 -15.69 -6.23 -6.32
N ASN A 41 -16.54 -5.76 -7.23
CA ASN A 41 -16.13 -4.80 -8.26
C ASN A 41 -16.92 -3.51 -8.13
N ILE A 42 -16.22 -2.38 -8.20
CA ILE A 42 -16.80 -1.03 -8.23
C ILE A 42 -16.30 -0.27 -9.46
N THR A 43 -16.94 0.86 -9.76
CA THR A 43 -16.48 1.78 -10.82
C THR A 43 -16.25 3.15 -10.21
N ILE A 44 -15.07 3.71 -10.43
CA ILE A 44 -14.65 5.01 -9.91
C ILE A 44 -14.37 5.95 -11.08
N ARG A 45 -14.83 7.19 -10.97
CA ARG A 45 -14.54 8.26 -11.94
C ARG A 45 -13.25 8.96 -11.53
N VAL A 46 -12.28 9.00 -12.42
CA VAL A 46 -10.94 9.54 -12.17
C VAL A 46 -10.44 10.38 -13.34
N LEU A 47 -9.52 11.31 -13.06
CA LEU A 47 -8.76 12.03 -14.08
C LEU A 47 -7.37 11.40 -14.24
N ALA A 48 -6.87 11.29 -15.47
CA ALA A 48 -5.58 10.62 -15.72
C ALA A 48 -4.38 11.32 -15.04
N HIS A 49 -4.47 12.64 -14.82
CA HIS A 49 -3.45 13.42 -14.12
C HIS A 49 -3.58 13.38 -12.58
N MET A 50 -4.68 12.85 -12.05
CA MET A 50 -4.90 12.72 -10.61
C MET A 50 -3.78 11.85 -10.00
N THR A 51 -3.30 12.20 -8.81
CA THR A 51 -2.30 11.40 -8.10
C THR A 51 -2.94 10.22 -7.38
N ILE A 52 -2.15 9.18 -7.09
CA ILE A 52 -2.62 8.05 -6.28
C ILE A 52 -2.98 8.51 -4.86
N GLY A 53 -2.26 9.47 -4.29
CA GLY A 53 -2.61 10.06 -3.00
C GLY A 53 -4.01 10.68 -3.01
N THR A 54 -4.32 11.45 -4.06
CA THR A 54 -5.66 12.05 -4.23
C THR A 54 -6.73 10.97 -4.43
N LEU A 55 -6.44 9.92 -5.22
CA LEU A 55 -7.36 8.78 -5.40
C LEU A 55 -7.68 8.10 -4.07
N ARG A 56 -6.66 7.87 -3.23
CA ARG A 56 -6.86 7.27 -1.90
C ARG A 56 -7.76 8.13 -1.03
N GLN A 57 -7.54 9.44 -1.03
CA GLN A 57 -8.38 10.36 -0.29
C GLN A 57 -9.82 10.35 -0.81
N GLN A 58 -10.01 10.32 -2.13
CA GLN A 58 -11.34 10.21 -2.74
C GLN A 58 -12.04 8.91 -2.30
N VAL A 59 -11.36 7.76 -2.37
CA VAL A 59 -11.94 6.49 -1.94
C VAL A 59 -12.25 6.45 -0.45
N PHE A 60 -11.46 7.15 0.37
CA PHE A 60 -11.78 7.31 1.79
C PHE A 60 -13.07 8.12 1.97
N GLN A 61 -13.23 9.21 1.24
CA GLN A 61 -14.44 10.03 1.29
C GLN A 61 -15.68 9.28 0.81
N ASP A 62 -15.56 8.56 -0.30
CA ASP A 62 -16.70 7.94 -0.99
C ASP A 62 -17.12 6.61 -0.34
N TYR A 63 -16.16 5.84 0.18
CA TYR A 63 -16.38 4.47 0.67
C TYR A 63 -15.93 4.23 2.12
N GLY A 64 -15.31 5.20 2.77
CA GLY A 64 -14.86 5.09 4.17
C GLY A 64 -13.60 4.27 4.39
N PHE A 65 -12.92 3.80 3.32
CA PHE A 65 -11.67 3.05 3.47
C PHE A 65 -10.51 4.02 3.73
N HIS A 66 -9.96 4.03 4.95
CA HIS A 66 -8.86 4.94 5.30
C HIS A 66 -7.62 4.78 4.38
N PRO A 67 -6.90 5.85 3.97
CA PRO A 67 -5.77 5.73 3.04
C PRO A 67 -4.70 4.71 3.47
N SER A 68 -4.43 4.58 4.78
CA SER A 68 -3.46 3.62 5.32
C SER A 68 -3.86 2.15 5.11
N VAL A 69 -5.15 1.84 4.99
CA VAL A 69 -5.62 0.48 4.72
C VAL A 69 -5.67 0.16 3.23
N GLN A 70 -5.57 1.17 2.36
CA GLN A 70 -5.71 1.02 0.92
C GLN A 70 -4.39 0.60 0.26
N ARG A 71 -4.37 -0.58 -0.36
CA ARG A 71 -3.23 -1.06 -1.15
C ARG A 71 -3.60 -1.21 -2.63
N TRP A 72 -3.16 -0.23 -3.41
CA TRP A 72 -3.50 -0.12 -4.83
C TRP A 72 -2.51 -0.84 -5.74
N VAL A 73 -3.04 -1.62 -6.67
CA VAL A 73 -2.30 -2.28 -7.75
C VAL A 73 -2.89 -1.88 -9.10
N ILE A 74 -2.09 -1.25 -9.94
CA ILE A 74 -2.48 -0.82 -11.29
C ILE A 74 -1.37 -1.20 -12.25
N GLY A 75 -1.72 -1.84 -13.37
CA GLY A 75 -0.72 -2.27 -14.37
C GLY A 75 0.36 -3.19 -13.80
N GLN A 76 0.00 -4.10 -12.88
CA GLN A 76 0.91 -5.00 -12.17
C GLN A 76 1.92 -4.32 -11.22
N CYS A 77 1.69 -3.04 -10.88
CA CYS A 77 2.59 -2.27 -10.03
C CYS A 77 1.88 -1.85 -8.75
N LEU A 78 2.58 -1.96 -7.62
CA LEU A 78 2.13 -1.37 -6.36
C LEU A 78 2.25 0.15 -6.43
N CYS A 79 1.14 0.85 -6.22
CA CYS A 79 1.09 2.29 -6.43
C CYS A 79 1.64 3.08 -5.24
N VAL A 80 2.42 4.11 -5.55
CA VAL A 80 2.90 5.17 -4.64
C VAL A 80 2.16 6.48 -4.88
N ASP A 81 2.04 7.29 -3.83
CA ASP A 81 1.12 8.44 -3.76
C ASP A 81 1.46 9.56 -4.75
N ASP A 82 2.74 9.84 -4.97
CA ASP A 82 3.22 10.97 -5.78
C ASP A 82 3.04 10.78 -7.30
N ARG A 83 2.71 9.58 -7.75
CA ARG A 83 2.55 9.27 -9.17
C ARG A 83 1.10 9.45 -9.60
N THR A 84 0.92 9.84 -10.85
CA THR A 84 -0.41 9.99 -11.45
C THR A 84 -1.00 8.61 -11.79
N ILE A 85 -2.33 8.48 -11.72
CA ILE A 85 -3.03 7.25 -12.08
C ILE A 85 -2.72 6.88 -13.55
N GLY A 86 -2.68 7.87 -14.45
CA GLY A 86 -2.36 7.64 -15.86
C GLY A 86 -0.95 7.12 -16.12
N SER A 87 0.01 7.39 -15.22
CA SER A 87 1.36 6.81 -15.30
C SER A 87 1.39 5.30 -15.08
N TYR A 88 0.40 4.75 -14.36
CA TYR A 88 0.23 3.31 -14.15
C TYR A 88 -0.60 2.62 -15.24
N GLY A 89 -1.15 3.38 -16.18
CA GLY A 89 -1.82 2.83 -17.37
C GLY A 89 -3.31 3.09 -17.48
N ILE A 90 -3.94 3.82 -16.55
CA ILE A 90 -5.36 4.22 -16.69
C ILE A 90 -5.47 5.39 -17.67
N ARG A 91 -6.02 5.13 -18.85
CA ARG A 91 -6.07 6.06 -19.98
C ARG A 91 -7.45 6.18 -20.60
N LYS A 92 -8.30 5.17 -20.45
CA LYS A 92 -9.65 5.12 -21.03
C LYS A 92 -10.63 4.36 -20.13
N ASP A 93 -11.91 4.55 -20.42
CA ASP A 93 -12.99 3.82 -19.77
C ASP A 93 -12.78 2.30 -19.84
N GLY A 94 -13.04 1.63 -18.73
CA GLY A 94 -12.92 0.18 -18.61
C GLY A 94 -11.50 -0.30 -18.28
N ASP A 95 -10.48 0.56 -18.27
CA ASP A 95 -9.18 0.21 -17.72
C ASP A 95 -9.33 -0.17 -16.23
N THR A 96 -8.52 -1.13 -15.78
CA THR A 96 -8.71 -1.81 -14.49
C THR A 96 -7.65 -1.46 -13.45
N ALA A 97 -8.08 -1.42 -12.21
CA ALA A 97 -7.25 -1.31 -11.01
C ALA A 97 -7.71 -2.34 -9.97
N PHE A 98 -6.84 -2.65 -9.01
CA PHE A 98 -7.18 -3.50 -7.87
C PHE A 98 -6.87 -2.77 -6.57
N LEU A 99 -7.78 -2.84 -5.62
CA LEU A 99 -7.64 -2.31 -4.28
C LEU A 99 -7.70 -3.45 -3.28
N TYR A 100 -6.56 -3.73 -2.63
CA TYR A 100 -6.49 -4.66 -1.52
C TYR A 100 -6.66 -3.91 -0.21
N LEU A 101 -7.61 -4.35 0.62
CA LEU A 101 -7.88 -3.75 1.91
C LEU A 101 -7.08 -4.48 3.01
N LEU A 102 -6.29 -3.72 3.76
CA LEU A 102 -5.59 -4.21 4.94
C LEU A 102 -6.47 -4.08 6.18
N SER A 103 -6.29 -4.96 7.16
CA SER A 103 -6.86 -4.72 8.49
C SER A 103 -6.17 -3.53 9.15
N ALA A 104 -6.89 -2.81 10.02
CA ALA A 104 -6.36 -1.66 10.77
C ALA A 104 -5.05 -2.01 11.50
N LYS A 105 -4.97 -3.21 12.08
CA LYS A 105 -3.74 -3.72 12.75
C LYS A 105 -2.55 -3.80 11.80
N ARG A 106 -2.74 -4.30 10.57
CA ARG A 106 -1.66 -4.41 9.57
C ARG A 106 -1.26 -3.05 8.99
N ALA A 107 -2.18 -2.10 8.98
CA ALA A 107 -1.94 -0.73 8.56
C ALA A 107 -1.37 0.17 9.69
N ASN A 108 -1.22 -0.37 10.91
CA ASN A 108 -0.85 0.37 12.11
C ASN A 108 -1.77 1.61 12.34
N LEU A 109 -3.06 1.45 12.05
CA LEU A 109 -4.07 2.49 12.19
C LEU A 109 -4.83 2.29 13.51
N SER A 110 -4.77 3.27 14.41
CA SER A 110 -5.60 3.28 15.61
C SER A 110 -7.00 3.80 15.31
N GLU A 111 -7.96 3.38 16.13
CA GLU A 111 -9.35 3.83 16.06
C GLU A 111 -9.45 5.36 16.20
N GLN A 112 -8.81 5.92 17.22
CA GLN A 112 -8.76 7.37 17.44
C GLN A 112 -8.27 8.14 16.19
N ARG A 113 -7.22 7.66 15.52
CA ARG A 113 -6.70 8.33 14.32
C ARG A 113 -7.68 8.26 13.16
N CYS A 114 -8.33 7.11 13.00
CA CYS A 114 -9.37 6.96 11.99
C CYS A 114 -10.56 7.89 12.25
N GLU A 115 -10.99 8.04 13.50
CA GLU A 115 -12.08 8.93 13.90
C GLU A 115 -11.71 10.41 13.70
N GLU A 116 -10.49 10.81 14.09
CA GLU A 116 -9.97 12.16 13.85
C GLU A 116 -9.95 12.49 12.36
N ASP A 117 -9.37 11.61 11.54
CA ASP A 117 -9.27 11.80 10.09
C ASP A 117 -10.65 11.77 9.41
N GLN A 118 -11.59 10.97 9.91
CA GLN A 118 -12.98 10.98 9.46
C GLN A 118 -13.70 12.27 9.85
N ALA A 119 -13.50 12.77 11.08
CA ALA A 119 -14.08 14.03 11.52
C ALA A 119 -13.55 15.21 10.67
N LEU A 120 -12.25 15.22 10.38
CA LEU A 120 -11.63 16.22 9.50
C LEU A 120 -12.18 16.17 8.08
N ALA A 121 -12.44 14.98 7.55
CA ALA A 121 -13.02 14.78 6.22
C ALA A 121 -14.51 15.23 6.14
N MET A 122 -15.23 15.22 7.26
CA MET A 122 -16.63 15.68 7.35
C MET A 122 -16.76 17.19 7.58
N LEU A 123 -15.66 17.91 7.84
CA LEU A 123 -15.72 19.36 8.01
C LEU A 123 -16.07 20.01 6.66
N PRO A 124 -17.00 20.99 6.64
CA PRO A 124 -17.28 21.74 5.43
C PRO A 124 -16.02 22.49 4.98
N PRO A 125 -15.80 22.67 3.67
CA PRO A 125 -14.73 23.54 3.18
C PRO A 125 -14.89 24.91 3.86
N ALA A 126 -13.82 25.40 4.48
CA ALA A 126 -13.85 26.67 5.19
C ALA A 126 -14.42 27.75 4.25
N PRO A 127 -15.36 28.60 4.71
CA PRO A 127 -15.85 29.70 3.90
C PRO A 127 -14.65 30.56 3.51
N SER A 128 -14.35 30.59 2.22
CA SER A 128 -13.41 31.55 1.65
C SER A 128 -13.88 32.94 2.05
N LEU A 129 -13.06 33.64 2.84
CA LEU A 129 -13.30 35.01 3.26
C LEU A 129 -13.61 35.87 2.01
N PRO A 130 -14.74 36.57 1.96
CA PRO A 130 -14.97 37.54 0.90
C PRO A 130 -14.02 38.72 1.10
N ASP A 131 -13.26 39.01 0.05
CA ASP A 131 -12.43 40.20 -0.07
C ASP A 131 -13.30 41.45 0.12
N SER A 132 -12.87 42.35 0.99
CA SER A 132 -13.62 43.55 1.34
C SER A 132 -13.56 44.59 0.23
N SER A 133 -14.67 44.82 -0.46
CA SER A 133 -14.97 46.09 -1.13
C SER A 133 -16.48 46.33 -1.08
N GLY A 134 -16.91 47.33 -0.31
CA GLY A 134 -18.31 47.52 0.07
C GLY A 134 -19.20 48.23 -0.96
N ALA A 135 -20.51 48.18 -0.71
CA ALA A 135 -21.47 49.27 -0.85
C ALA A 135 -22.88 48.77 -0.42
N ASP A 136 -23.65 49.71 0.12
CA ASP A 136 -25.02 49.67 0.63
C ASP A 136 -26.09 48.97 -0.24
N GLU A 137 -27.01 48.18 0.36
CA GLU A 137 -28.49 48.30 0.14
C GLU A 137 -29.34 47.28 0.94
N LYS A 138 -29.91 47.75 2.06
CA LYS A 138 -31.34 47.76 2.45
C LYS A 138 -32.38 46.78 1.80
N ARG A 139 -32.84 45.75 2.54
CA ARG A 139 -34.27 45.34 2.77
C ARG A 139 -34.34 44.00 3.54
N LYS A 140 -34.75 43.95 4.82
CA LYS A 140 -36.13 43.81 5.35
C LYS A 140 -36.95 42.63 4.81
N TYR A 141 -37.03 41.52 5.55
CA TYR A 141 -38.30 40.90 5.97
C TYR A 141 -38.11 40.03 7.23
N ASN A 142 -39.06 40.19 8.16
CA ASN A 142 -39.24 39.48 9.43
C ASN A 142 -39.55 37.98 9.18
N THR A 143 -39.37 37.05 10.12
CA THR A 143 -40.34 36.76 11.21
C THR A 143 -39.73 35.75 12.21
N LEU A 144 -39.70 36.09 13.51
CA LEU A 144 -39.63 35.15 14.66
C LEU A 144 -41.07 34.80 15.07
N PRO A 145 -41.39 33.60 15.61
CA PRO A 145 -41.15 33.24 17.03
C PRO A 145 -40.83 31.72 17.23
N ASN A 146 -40.57 31.11 18.38
CA ASN A 146 -40.10 31.41 19.74
C ASN A 146 -40.05 30.04 20.49
N MET A 147 -39.21 29.95 21.53
CA MET A 147 -39.27 29.06 22.71
C MET A 147 -38.97 27.54 22.64
N ALA A 148 -38.46 27.12 23.81
CA ALA A 148 -38.43 25.78 24.43
C ALA A 148 -37.12 24.98 24.18
N LEU A 149 -36.47 24.33 25.15
CA LEU A 149 -36.78 24.06 26.56
C LEU A 149 -35.47 23.65 27.26
N LYS A 150 -35.19 24.21 28.44
CA LYS A 150 -34.21 23.64 29.38
C LYS A 150 -34.88 22.52 30.19
N LYS A 151 -34.22 21.36 30.32
CA LYS A 151 -34.24 20.58 31.57
C LYS A 151 -32.86 20.00 31.84
N ALA A 152 -32.31 20.40 32.99
CA ALA A 152 -31.27 19.69 33.72
C ALA A 152 -31.91 18.55 34.54
N TRP A 153 -31.11 17.58 34.98
CA TRP A 153 -30.97 17.01 36.35
C TRP A 153 -29.65 16.21 36.36
N VAL A 154 -28.61 16.67 37.08
CA VAL A 154 -28.20 16.38 38.48
C VAL A 154 -27.35 15.11 38.61
N ALA A 155 -26.29 15.27 39.41
CA ALA A 155 -25.08 14.48 39.58
C ALA A 155 -25.25 13.11 40.25
N ASP A 156 -24.26 12.23 40.06
CA ASP A 156 -23.43 11.79 41.19
C ASP A 156 -22.02 11.37 40.74
N ASN A 157 -21.10 11.38 41.70
CA ASN A 157 -19.66 11.54 41.63
C ASN A 157 -18.99 10.30 42.23
N SER A 158 -17.93 9.75 41.62
CA SER A 158 -16.76 9.18 42.34
C SER A 158 -15.80 8.48 41.38
N GLY A 159 -14.50 8.79 41.52
CA GLY A 159 -13.42 8.07 40.84
C GLY A 159 -12.31 8.94 40.26
N LYS A 160 -11.81 9.93 41.01
CA LYS A 160 -10.57 10.64 40.68
C LYS A 160 -9.39 9.67 40.67
N MET A 161 -8.73 9.51 39.53
CA MET A 161 -7.33 9.05 39.44
C MET A 161 -6.56 10.11 38.65
N ASN A 162 -5.40 10.50 39.19
CA ASN A 162 -4.73 11.76 38.94
C ASN A 162 -3.86 11.71 37.66
N ILE A 163 -4.10 12.61 36.71
CA ILE A 163 -3.45 12.69 35.38
C ILE A 163 -2.00 13.25 35.43
N GLY A 164 -1.39 13.34 36.61
CA GLY A 164 -0.02 13.84 36.79
C GLY A 164 1.07 12.77 36.89
N GLU A 165 0.72 11.49 37.02
CA GLU A 165 1.67 10.44 37.42
C GLU A 165 2.36 9.75 36.24
N ILE A 166 1.74 9.71 35.07
CA ILE A 166 2.26 9.00 33.88
C ILE A 166 3.44 9.74 33.22
N SER A 167 3.55 11.06 33.42
CA SER A 167 4.69 11.85 32.91
C SER A 167 6.02 11.54 33.62
N ARG A 168 6.00 10.89 34.80
CA ARG A 168 7.24 10.55 35.53
C ARG A 168 7.83 9.19 35.15
N GLN A 169 7.06 8.32 34.49
CA GLN A 169 7.54 6.99 34.09
C GLN A 169 8.02 6.88 32.64
N LEU A 170 7.83 7.92 31.82
CA LEU A 170 8.44 8.02 30.47
C LEU A 170 9.78 8.77 30.46
N GLY A 171 10.41 8.92 31.64
CA GLY A 171 11.73 9.54 31.80
C GLY A 171 12.92 8.56 31.81
N MET A 172 12.69 7.25 31.71
CA MET A 172 13.73 6.24 31.94
C MET A 172 14.20 5.45 30.70
N LEU A 173 13.76 5.80 29.49
CA LEU A 173 14.29 5.22 28.24
C LEU A 173 14.75 6.27 27.22
N GLN A 174 15.13 7.46 27.69
CA GLN A 174 15.92 8.38 26.87
C GLN A 174 17.36 7.87 26.79
N LEU A 175 17.69 7.19 25.69
CA LEU A 175 19.05 7.23 25.14
C LEU A 175 19.01 8.03 23.83
N THR A 176 18.67 9.30 23.94
CA THR A 176 19.12 10.31 22.98
C THR A 176 20.21 11.11 23.66
N ASN A 177 21.44 10.98 23.18
CA ASN A 177 22.41 12.06 23.32
C ASN A 177 22.72 12.65 21.95
N PRO A 178 22.74 14.00 21.82
CA PRO A 178 22.96 14.70 20.56
C PRO A 178 24.44 14.68 20.18
N LEU A 179 24.70 14.53 18.88
CA LEU A 179 26.02 14.67 18.28
C LEU A 179 26.45 16.16 18.30
N PRO A 180 27.62 16.53 18.86
CA PRO A 180 28.25 17.81 18.58
C PRO A 180 29.10 17.68 17.31
N SER A 181 29.02 18.73 16.51
CA SER A 181 29.71 18.94 15.26
C SER A 181 31.21 19.25 15.44
N GLN A 182 31.95 18.96 14.36
CA GLN A 182 33.30 19.41 13.99
C GLN A 182 34.50 18.57 14.44
N SER A 183 35.13 17.87 13.50
CA SER A 183 36.59 17.93 13.30
C SER A 183 37.00 17.44 11.90
N LYS A 184 37.60 18.37 11.15
CA LYS A 184 38.71 18.26 10.18
C LYS A 184 39.10 16.87 9.63
N ALA A 185 39.03 16.74 8.31
CA ALA A 185 39.54 15.59 7.54
C ALA A 185 41.08 15.58 7.39
N PRO A 186 41.73 14.40 7.44
CA PRO A 186 43.00 14.12 6.77
C PRO A 186 42.78 13.29 5.47
N PRO A 187 43.76 13.27 4.54
CA PRO A 187 43.51 12.87 3.16
C PRO A 187 43.63 11.36 2.89
N ALA A 188 42.80 10.93 1.94
CA ALA A 188 42.94 9.83 0.98
C ALA A 188 43.86 8.64 1.33
N ALA A 189 43.22 7.54 1.73
CA ALA A 189 43.68 6.19 1.40
C ALA A 189 42.58 5.52 0.56
N ALA A 190 42.99 4.95 -0.57
CA ALA A 190 42.12 4.39 -1.60
C ALA A 190 41.17 3.31 -1.02
N ALA A 191 39.87 3.50 -1.23
CA ALA A 191 38.89 2.43 -1.03
C ALA A 191 39.13 1.33 -2.10
N PRO A 192 39.00 0.04 -1.74
CA PRO A 192 39.10 -1.06 -2.70
C PRO A 192 37.98 -0.96 -3.75
N PRO A 193 38.19 -1.48 -4.98
CA PRO A 193 37.19 -1.41 -6.03
C PRO A 193 35.96 -2.23 -5.62
N SER A 194 34.79 -1.58 -5.58
CA SER A 194 33.50 -2.24 -5.41
C SER A 194 33.34 -3.36 -6.46
N PRO A 195 32.91 -4.58 -6.08
CA PRO A 195 32.74 -5.66 -7.03
C PRO A 195 31.65 -5.29 -8.05
N VAL A 196 32.00 -5.43 -9.32
CA VAL A 196 31.13 -5.24 -10.48
C VAL A 196 29.83 -6.00 -10.26
N GLN A 197 28.69 -5.30 -10.24
CA GLN A 197 27.36 -5.88 -10.06
C GLN A 197 27.08 -6.85 -11.23
N THR A 198 27.37 -8.12 -11.00
CA THR A 198 27.11 -9.19 -11.97
C THR A 198 25.65 -9.59 -11.81
N GLY A 199 24.87 -9.56 -12.89
CA GLY A 199 23.42 -9.79 -12.88
C GLY A 199 22.87 -10.06 -14.28
N TRP A 200 21.56 -10.28 -14.41
CA TRP A 200 20.89 -10.44 -15.71
C TRP A 200 19.94 -9.26 -15.99
N SER A 201 20.04 -8.70 -17.18
CA SER A 201 19.17 -7.61 -17.62
C SER A 201 17.81 -8.13 -18.04
N CYS A 202 16.74 -7.57 -17.48
CA CYS A 202 15.38 -7.91 -17.86
C CYS A 202 15.07 -7.50 -19.30
N ALA A 203 14.57 -8.42 -20.13
CA ALA A 203 14.20 -8.13 -21.52
C ALA A 203 13.07 -7.10 -21.65
N LYS A 204 12.17 -7.02 -20.65
CA LYS A 204 11.02 -6.09 -20.64
C LYS A 204 11.34 -4.69 -20.12
N CYS A 205 11.97 -4.57 -18.95
CA CYS A 205 12.18 -3.28 -18.27
C CYS A 205 13.64 -2.89 -18.06
N THR A 206 14.59 -3.65 -18.64
CA THR A 206 16.05 -3.42 -18.61
C THR A 206 16.72 -3.41 -17.23
N TYR A 207 15.97 -3.59 -16.15
CA TYR A 207 16.50 -3.70 -14.80
C TYR A 207 17.49 -4.87 -14.67
N ILE A 208 18.63 -4.64 -14.01
CA ILE A 208 19.66 -5.65 -13.78
C ILE A 208 19.33 -6.38 -12.48
N ASN A 209 18.85 -7.61 -12.60
CA ASN A 209 18.49 -8.45 -11.48
C ASN A 209 19.70 -9.22 -10.95
N LYS A 210 19.63 -9.59 -9.68
CA LYS A 210 20.57 -10.50 -9.06
C LYS A 210 20.63 -11.86 -9.80
N PRO A 211 21.82 -12.48 -9.96
CA PRO A 211 21.99 -13.72 -10.73
C PRO A 211 21.02 -14.84 -10.35
N THR A 212 20.76 -15.01 -9.04
CA THR A 212 19.93 -16.10 -8.51
C THR A 212 18.42 -15.87 -8.59
N ARG A 213 17.96 -14.71 -9.08
CA ARG A 213 16.51 -14.41 -9.15
C ARG A 213 15.86 -15.09 -10.36
N PRO A 214 14.78 -15.87 -10.18
CA PRO A 214 14.08 -16.53 -11.30
C PRO A 214 13.24 -15.58 -12.14
N GLY A 215 12.85 -14.42 -11.59
CA GLY A 215 12.08 -13.39 -12.29
C GLY A 215 12.48 -11.98 -11.87
N CYS A 216 12.10 -11.00 -12.68
CA CYS A 216 12.54 -9.63 -12.53
C CYS A 216 11.89 -8.96 -11.32
N GLU A 217 12.69 -8.29 -10.49
CA GLU A 217 12.22 -7.60 -9.30
C GLU A 217 11.25 -6.45 -9.62
N MET A 218 11.45 -5.78 -10.76
CA MET A 218 10.67 -4.59 -11.11
C MET A 218 9.37 -4.90 -11.86
N CYS A 219 9.32 -5.99 -12.63
CA CYS A 219 8.19 -6.24 -13.52
C CYS A 219 7.79 -7.71 -13.64
N SER A 220 8.40 -8.58 -12.82
CA SER A 220 8.12 -10.01 -12.74
C SER A 220 8.33 -10.78 -14.05
N THR A 221 8.99 -10.20 -15.04
CA THR A 221 9.36 -10.92 -16.27
C THR A 221 10.37 -12.00 -15.95
N ASP A 222 10.17 -13.19 -16.48
CA ASP A 222 11.05 -14.33 -16.22
C ASP A 222 12.51 -14.05 -16.62
N ARG A 223 13.43 -14.66 -15.89
CA ARG A 223 14.84 -14.69 -16.26
C ARG A 223 15.00 -15.36 -17.62
N PRO A 224 15.83 -14.81 -18.54
CA PRO A 224 16.12 -15.47 -19.81
C PRO A 224 16.56 -16.92 -19.60
N ALA A 225 16.02 -17.84 -20.40
CA ALA A 225 16.27 -19.28 -20.25
C ALA A 225 17.74 -19.64 -20.46
N GLU A 226 18.46 -18.86 -21.26
CA GLU A 226 19.87 -19.05 -21.59
C GLU A 226 20.82 -18.48 -20.53
N TYR A 227 20.32 -17.70 -19.56
CA TYR A 227 21.16 -17.13 -18.52
C TYR A 227 21.53 -18.18 -17.46
N VAL A 228 22.83 -18.37 -17.27
CA VAL A 228 23.39 -19.25 -16.24
C VAL A 228 23.99 -18.41 -15.12
N VAL A 229 23.67 -18.76 -13.87
CA VAL A 229 24.29 -18.13 -12.69
C VAL A 229 25.79 -18.43 -12.71
N PRO A 230 26.68 -17.42 -12.70
CA PRO A 230 28.12 -17.66 -12.69
C PRO A 230 28.54 -18.45 -11.44
N GLY A 231 29.35 -19.50 -11.61
CA GLY A 231 29.80 -20.34 -10.48
C GLY A 231 30.66 -19.63 -9.44
N SER A 232 31.27 -18.50 -9.79
CA SER A 232 32.02 -17.64 -8.87
C SER A 232 31.14 -16.66 -8.08
N TYR A 233 29.83 -16.62 -8.36
CA TYR A 233 28.91 -15.72 -7.69
C TYR A 233 28.67 -16.18 -6.25
N ARG A 234 28.83 -15.25 -5.31
CA ARG A 234 28.46 -15.46 -3.91
C ARG A 234 27.22 -14.63 -3.60
N PRO A 235 26.06 -15.26 -3.37
CA PRO A 235 24.86 -14.55 -2.94
C PRO A 235 25.11 -13.83 -1.61
N ASP A 236 24.52 -12.64 -1.43
CA ASP A 236 24.57 -11.92 -0.16
C ASP A 236 23.61 -12.51 0.89
N GLU A 237 23.72 -12.02 2.13
CA GLU A 237 22.91 -12.49 3.26
C GLU A 237 21.40 -12.43 2.98
N THR A 238 20.96 -11.39 2.27
CA THR A 238 19.54 -11.20 1.94
C THR A 238 19.08 -12.21 0.89
N GLU A 239 19.90 -12.50 -0.12
CA GLU A 239 19.62 -13.55 -1.10
C GLU A 239 19.60 -14.94 -0.49
N LEU A 240 20.56 -15.24 0.38
CA LEU A 240 20.64 -16.51 1.08
C LEU A 240 19.38 -16.74 1.93
N TRP A 241 18.93 -15.72 2.66
CA TRP A 241 17.70 -15.81 3.44
C TRP A 241 16.48 -16.08 2.56
N ARG A 242 16.37 -15.37 1.41
CA ARG A 242 15.31 -15.59 0.43
C ARG A 242 15.32 -17.03 -0.11
N MET A 243 16.49 -17.53 -0.52
CA MET A 243 16.63 -18.90 -1.05
C MET A 243 16.25 -19.95 0.01
N GLN A 244 16.68 -19.76 1.26
CA GLN A 244 16.33 -20.67 2.35
C GLN A 244 14.83 -20.69 2.64
N GLN A 245 14.16 -19.54 2.60
CA GLN A 245 12.71 -19.47 2.79
C GLN A 245 11.95 -20.18 1.66
N GLU A 246 12.40 -19.99 0.41
CA GLU A 246 11.82 -20.65 -0.77
C GLU A 246 11.96 -22.18 -0.67
N GLU A 247 13.15 -22.68 -0.33
CA GLU A 247 13.42 -24.11 -0.12
C GLU A 247 12.54 -24.71 0.99
N LYS A 248 12.43 -24.02 2.13
CA LYS A 248 11.54 -24.42 3.23
C LYS A 248 10.08 -24.50 2.76
N GLY A 249 9.63 -23.52 1.98
CA GLY A 249 8.28 -23.51 1.41
C GLY A 249 8.03 -24.68 0.47
N ILE A 250 9.00 -24.98 -0.42
CA ILE A 250 8.92 -26.13 -1.34
C ILE A 250 8.84 -27.44 -0.56
N LEU A 251 9.68 -27.62 0.47
CA LEU A 251 9.69 -28.84 1.29
C LEU A 251 8.35 -29.03 2.02
N GLN A 252 7.81 -27.95 2.59
CA GLN A 252 6.51 -28.00 3.27
C GLN A 252 5.37 -28.36 2.31
N TYR A 253 5.38 -27.81 1.09
CA TYR A 253 4.41 -28.16 0.06
C TYR A 253 4.50 -29.64 -0.34
N GLN A 254 5.72 -30.15 -0.55
CA GLN A 254 5.93 -31.57 -0.87
C GLN A 254 5.45 -32.49 0.25
N GLN A 255 5.70 -32.13 1.51
CA GLN A 255 5.23 -32.88 2.67
C GLN A 255 3.70 -32.95 2.73
N GLU A 256 3.01 -31.81 2.56
CA GLU A 256 1.54 -31.79 2.57
C GLU A 256 0.95 -32.52 1.36
N LYS A 257 1.59 -32.42 0.18
CA LYS A 257 1.19 -33.16 -1.00
C LYS A 257 1.31 -34.68 -0.77
N GLY A 258 2.42 -35.16 -0.23
CA GLY A 258 2.60 -36.57 0.14
C GLY A 258 1.55 -37.03 1.17
N ARG A 259 1.26 -36.20 2.18
CA ARG A 259 0.24 -36.50 3.19
C ARG A 259 -1.17 -36.63 2.60
N ARG A 260 -1.51 -35.83 1.58
CA ARG A 260 -2.79 -35.91 0.86
C ARG A 260 -2.87 -37.14 -0.03
N GLU A 261 -1.77 -37.52 -0.68
CA GLU A 261 -1.69 -38.72 -1.52
C GLU A 261 -1.77 -40.00 -0.67
N ASP A 262 -1.09 -40.05 0.48
CA ASP A 262 -1.16 -41.15 1.45
C ASP A 262 -2.53 -41.25 2.14
N GLY A 263 -3.16 -40.10 2.44
CA GLY A 263 -4.51 -40.05 2.99
C GLY A 263 -5.61 -40.47 1.99
N SER A 264 -5.32 -40.45 0.69
CA SER A 264 -6.23 -40.92 -0.36
C SER A 264 -6.08 -42.42 -0.66
N ALA A 265 -4.94 -43.03 -0.34
CA ALA A 265 -4.67 -44.45 -0.58
C ALA A 265 -5.38 -45.38 0.43
N THR A 266 -5.84 -44.87 1.57
CA THR A 266 -6.46 -45.68 2.65
C THR A 266 -7.98 -45.90 2.50
N HIS A 267 -8.63 -45.40 1.44
CA HIS A 267 -10.09 -45.50 1.28
C HIS A 267 -10.60 -46.50 0.22
N TYR A 268 -9.74 -47.36 -0.33
CA TYR A 268 -10.13 -48.41 -1.29
C TYR A 268 -9.64 -49.80 -0.91
N THR A 269 -9.97 -50.28 0.28
CA THR A 269 -10.14 -51.73 0.52
C THR A 269 -11.63 -52.02 0.69
N ARG A 270 -12.35 -52.10 -0.43
CA ARG A 270 -13.71 -52.63 -0.48
C ARG A 270 -13.62 -54.16 -0.38
N SER A 271 -13.84 -54.69 0.82
CA SER A 271 -14.17 -56.11 1.01
C SER A 271 -15.40 -56.48 0.18
N PRO A 272 -15.46 -57.68 -0.42
CA PRO A 272 -16.63 -58.13 -1.15
C PRO A 272 -17.68 -58.61 -0.14
N GLY A 273 -18.71 -57.81 0.09
CA GLY A 273 -19.77 -58.13 1.05
C GLY A 273 -21.10 -57.53 0.66
N SER A 274 -22.02 -58.43 0.31
CA SER A 274 -23.48 -58.33 0.25
C SER A 274 -24.13 -57.30 -0.66
N LEU A 275 -24.68 -57.82 -1.76
CA LEU A 275 -25.83 -57.27 -2.47
C LEU A 275 -27.02 -57.45 -1.52
N ASP A 276 -27.48 -56.39 -0.88
CA ASP A 276 -28.86 -56.19 -0.43
C ASP A 276 -28.88 -54.91 0.41
N ASP A 277 -29.38 -53.83 -0.20
CA ASP A 277 -30.24 -52.83 0.44
C ASP A 277 -30.54 -51.76 -0.60
N PHE A 278 -31.42 -52.17 -1.53
CA PHE A 278 -32.27 -51.29 -2.29
C PHE A 278 -33.47 -50.92 -1.39
N ILE A 279 -34.08 -49.75 -1.64
CA ILE A 279 -35.35 -49.21 -1.08
C ILE A 279 -35.13 -48.24 0.11
N HIS A 280 -35.62 -46.99 0.16
CA HIS A 280 -36.84 -46.39 -0.40
C HIS A 280 -36.64 -44.88 -0.72
N LEU A 281 -37.35 -44.39 -1.75
CA LEU A 281 -37.54 -42.98 -2.09
C LEU A 281 -38.23 -42.17 -0.96
N SER A 282 -37.83 -40.91 -0.79
CA SER A 282 -38.67 -39.69 -0.98
C SER A 282 -37.80 -38.44 -0.96
#